data_AF-Q5YER5-F1
#
_entry.id   AF-Q5YER5-F1
#
_cell.length_a   1.000
_cell.length_b   1.000
_cell.length_c   1.000
_cell.angle_alpha   90.00
_cell.angle_beta   90.00
_cell.angle_gamma   90.00
#
_symmetry.space_group_name_H-M   'P 1'
#
loop_
_entity.id
_entity.type
_entity.pdbx_description
1 polymer ?
#
loop_
_entity_poly.entity_id
_entity_poly.type
_entity_poly.pdbx_seq_one_letter_code
_entity_poly.pdbx_strand_id
1 'polypeptide(L)'
;MFNGFRLAGDFLHLSSFVFLLIQFRTAQSCSGISLKSQELYLLVFLTRYMDIFFNFISLYNTIMKLLFISATMYVIYMMRVELKDPTKEPHGTKISAALCGCSLLLALLYNDHNPYGPMWRKFVELAWTFSIYLEAVALVPQMEVLNRAKVVKNLTANYLFALGAYRVFYLLNYGYRFMVDPMFSSREVLIKALGAVVQSALYVRFFMMYLESKQKTGVNADVVMNLKGIV
;
A
#
# COMPACT_ATOMS: atom_id res chain seq x y z
N MET A 1 3.22 18.67 -9.66
CA MET A 1 3.86 19.61 -8.71
C MET A 1 4.37 18.88 -7.48
N PHE A 2 5.52 19.27 -6.94
CA PHE A 2 6.06 18.77 -5.67
C PHE A 2 5.51 19.61 -4.52
N ASN A 3 5.16 19.01 -3.38
CA ASN A 3 4.74 19.74 -2.19
C ASN A 3 5.13 18.97 -0.91
N GLY A 4 5.11 19.65 0.23
CA GLY A 4 5.52 19.09 1.51
C GLY A 4 4.70 17.87 1.94
N PHE A 5 3.40 17.83 1.63
CA PHE A 5 2.54 16.69 1.96
C PHE A 5 2.96 15.43 1.21
N ARG A 6 3.24 15.55 -0.09
CA ARG A 6 3.74 14.44 -0.90
C ARG A 6 5.08 13.93 -0.39
N LEU A 7 6.01 14.84 -0.05
CA LEU A 7 7.32 14.47 0.46
C LEU A 7 7.22 13.72 1.79
N ALA A 8 6.43 14.24 2.73
CA ALA A 8 6.18 13.58 4.02
C ALA A 8 5.54 12.20 3.82
N GLY A 9 4.57 12.09 2.90
CA GLY A 9 3.97 10.81 2.53
C GLY A 9 5.00 9.81 1.99
N ASP A 10 5.83 10.23 1.03
CA ASP A 10 6.87 9.37 0.45
C ASP A 10 7.84 8.83 1.51
N PHE A 11 8.30 9.69 2.44
CA PHE A 11 9.19 9.26 3.52
C PHE A 11 8.50 8.39 4.57
N LEU A 12 7.22 8.62 4.87
CA LEU A 12 6.45 7.73 5.74
C LEU A 12 6.29 6.34 5.11
N HIS A 13 6.05 6.29 3.81
CA HIS A 13 5.98 5.03 3.07
C HIS A 13 7.34 4.31 3.10
N LEU A 14 8.43 5.03 2.86
CA LEU A 14 9.79 4.47 2.96
C LEU A 14 10.10 3.96 4.38
N SER A 15 9.69 4.72 5.41
CA SER A 15 9.86 4.35 6.82
C SER A 15 9.12 3.05 7.15
N SER A 16 7.97 2.79 6.51
CA SER A 16 7.25 1.53 6.68
C SER A 16 8.11 0.32 6.25
N PHE A 17 8.86 0.42 5.14
CA PHE A 17 9.80 -0.63 4.73
C PHE A 17 10.92 -0.80 5.74
N VAL A 18 11.46 0.30 6.28
CA VAL A 18 12.52 0.25 7.29
C VAL A 18 12.05 -0.49 8.54
N PHE A 19 10.87 -0.16 9.08
CA PHE A 19 10.32 -0.87 10.24
C PHE A 19 10.11 -2.37 9.97
N LEU A 20 9.61 -2.71 8.79
CA LEU A 20 9.38 -4.10 8.40
C LEU A 20 10.69 -4.89 8.29
N LEU A 21 11.72 -4.30 7.69
CA LEU A 21 13.03 -4.93 7.55
C LEU A 21 13.75 -5.07 8.90
N ILE A 22 13.70 -4.05 9.77
CA ILE A 22 14.23 -4.15 11.13
C ILE A 22 13.52 -5.27 11.89
N GLN A 23 12.19 -5.36 11.77
CA GLN A 23 11.44 -6.45 12.39
C GLN A 23 11.93 -7.81 11.91
N PHE A 24 12.07 -8.01 10.60
CA PHE A 24 12.53 -9.28 10.03
C PHE A 24 13.92 -9.66 10.54
N ARG A 25 14.83 -8.69 10.62
CA ARG A 25 16.20 -8.92 11.12
C ARG A 25 16.24 -9.18 12.63
N THR A 26 15.50 -8.44 13.44
CA THR A 26 15.54 -8.59 14.90
C THR A 26 14.73 -9.81 15.36
N ALA A 27 13.56 -10.04 14.78
CA ALA A 27 12.67 -11.13 15.18
C ALA A 27 12.99 -12.47 14.52
N GLN A 28 13.80 -12.47 13.44
CA GLN A 28 14.06 -13.66 12.61
C GLN A 28 12.77 -14.40 12.23
N SER A 29 11.71 -13.65 11.96
CA SER A 29 10.37 -14.20 11.69
C SER A 29 9.51 -13.18 10.95
N CYS A 30 8.74 -13.66 9.97
CA CYS A 30 7.72 -12.89 9.28
C CYS A 30 6.31 -13.09 9.89
N SER A 31 6.22 -13.48 11.17
CA SER A 31 4.93 -13.61 11.85
C SER A 31 4.19 -12.27 11.95
N GLY A 32 2.87 -12.30 11.76
CA GLY A 32 2.03 -11.10 11.70
C GLY A 32 2.05 -10.34 10.37
N ILE A 33 2.81 -10.78 9.36
CA ILE A 33 2.86 -10.15 8.03
C ILE A 33 2.27 -11.08 6.97
N SER A 34 1.39 -10.55 6.13
CA SER A 34 0.75 -11.27 5.03
C SER A 34 1.60 -11.20 3.77
N LEU A 35 2.08 -12.36 3.33
CA LEU A 35 2.83 -12.48 2.07
C LEU A 35 1.97 -12.03 0.89
N LYS A 36 0.68 -12.35 0.90
CA LYS A 36 -0.24 -12.01 -0.18
C LYS A 36 -0.40 -10.50 -0.35
N SER A 37 -0.50 -9.74 0.75
CA SER A 37 -0.50 -8.28 0.66
C SER A 37 0.79 -7.73 0.05
N GLN A 38 1.96 -8.29 0.39
CA GLN A 38 3.22 -7.87 -0.21
C GLN A 38 3.25 -8.15 -1.72
N GLU A 39 2.75 -9.31 -2.16
CA GLU A 39 2.61 -9.64 -3.59
C GLU A 39 1.67 -8.68 -4.34
N LEU A 40 0.54 -8.33 -3.72
CA LEU A 40 -0.38 -7.34 -4.28
C LEU A 40 0.27 -5.96 -4.39
N TYR A 41 1.01 -5.53 -3.37
CA TYR A 41 1.78 -4.27 -3.44
C TYR A 41 2.87 -4.30 -4.51
N LEU A 42 3.56 -5.43 -4.71
CA LEU A 42 4.52 -5.57 -5.81
C LEU A 42 3.82 -5.38 -7.16
N LEU A 43 2.67 -6.03 -7.36
CA LEU A 43 1.88 -5.89 -8.59
C LEU A 43 1.43 -4.45 -8.80
N VAL A 44 1.01 -3.75 -7.74
CA VAL A 44 0.70 -2.31 -7.77
C VAL A 44 1.90 -1.51 -8.27
N PHE A 45 3.09 -1.69 -7.69
CA PHE A 45 4.25 -0.89 -8.09
C PHE A 45 4.73 -1.19 -9.51
N LEU A 46 4.73 -2.47 -9.90
CA LEU A 46 5.10 -2.87 -11.26
C LEU A 46 4.15 -2.26 -12.30
N THR A 47 2.83 -2.29 -12.05
CA THR A 47 1.84 -1.75 -12.99
C THR A 47 1.78 -0.23 -12.98
N ARG A 48 1.99 0.41 -11.83
CA ARG A 48 1.97 1.87 -11.68
C ARG A 48 3.18 2.55 -12.30
N TYR A 49 4.34 1.94 -12.19
CA TYR A 49 5.62 2.57 -12.53
C TYR A 49 6.17 2.10 -13.88
N MET A 50 5.32 1.52 -14.75
CA MET A 50 5.70 1.20 -16.14
C MET A 50 6.16 2.41 -16.94
N ASP A 51 5.75 3.62 -16.54
CA ASP A 51 6.18 4.88 -17.13
C ASP A 51 7.69 5.16 -16.93
N ILE A 52 8.39 4.44 -16.05
CA ILE A 52 9.83 4.62 -15.78
C ILE A 52 10.71 4.48 -17.03
N PHE A 53 10.29 3.66 -17.99
CA PHE A 53 11.06 3.40 -19.21
C PHE A 53 10.90 4.48 -20.29
N PHE A 54 9.87 5.33 -20.17
CA PHE A 54 9.45 6.23 -21.24
C PHE A 54 9.25 7.67 -20.79
N ASN A 55 9.22 7.93 -19.48
CA ASN A 55 8.97 9.25 -18.93
C ASN A 55 9.91 9.56 -17.75
N PHE A 56 10.87 10.44 -18.00
CA PHE A 56 11.74 10.97 -16.95
C PHE A 56 11.13 12.24 -16.36
N ILE A 57 10.64 12.15 -15.12
CA ILE A 57 10.08 13.30 -14.38
C ILE A 57 11.19 14.02 -13.61
N SER A 58 11.93 13.29 -12.77
CA SER A 58 13.06 13.80 -12.00
C SER A 58 13.87 12.64 -11.40
N LEU A 59 15.12 12.92 -11.01
CA LEU A 59 15.99 11.93 -10.37
C LEU A 59 15.34 11.37 -9.09
N TYR A 60 14.77 12.23 -8.25
CA TYR A 60 14.02 11.82 -7.06
C TYR A 60 12.90 10.84 -7.41
N ASN A 61 12.09 11.14 -8.43
CA ASN A 61 10.96 10.29 -8.79
C ASN A 61 11.42 8.90 -9.25
N THR A 62 12.44 8.85 -10.10
CA THR A 62 13.01 7.58 -10.60
C THR A 62 13.59 6.75 -9.46
N ILE A 63 14.39 7.37 -8.58
CA ILE A 63 14.98 6.68 -7.42
C ILE A 63 13.89 6.11 -6.51
N MET A 64 12.86 6.90 -6.18
CA MET A 64 11.78 6.43 -5.31
C MET A 64 11.00 5.25 -5.92
N LYS A 65 10.72 5.28 -7.22
CA LYS A 65 10.08 4.15 -7.93
C LYS A 65 10.92 2.87 -7.83
N LEU A 66 12.22 2.97 -8.09
CA LEU A 66 13.14 1.84 -8.00
C LEU A 66 13.26 1.33 -6.56
N LEU A 67 13.31 2.21 -5.56
CA LEU A 67 13.34 1.84 -4.14
C LEU A 67 12.08 1.08 -3.74
N PHE A 68 10.89 1.53 -4.12
CA PHE A 68 9.65 0.82 -3.77
C PHE A 68 9.58 -0.57 -4.42
N ILE A 69 9.92 -0.70 -5.71
CA ILE A 69 9.94 -1.99 -6.39
C ILE A 69 10.96 -2.94 -5.75
N SER A 70 12.21 -2.48 -5.59
CA SER A 70 13.30 -3.30 -5.03
C SER A 70 13.07 -3.67 -3.57
N ALA A 71 12.58 -2.75 -2.74
CA ALA A 71 12.29 -3.03 -1.33
C ALA A 71 11.15 -4.04 -1.17
N THR A 72 10.07 -3.95 -1.96
CA THR A 72 8.98 -4.94 -1.91
C THR A 72 9.44 -6.31 -2.42
N MET A 73 10.23 -6.37 -3.51
CA MET A 73 10.81 -7.64 -3.97
C MET A 73 11.70 -8.26 -2.89
N TYR A 74 12.51 -7.44 -2.21
CA TYR A 74 13.37 -7.90 -1.14
C TYR A 74 12.58 -8.43 0.08
N VAL A 75 11.52 -7.73 0.50
CA VAL A 75 10.59 -8.20 1.54
C VAL A 75 9.98 -9.55 1.16
N ILE A 76 9.51 -9.71 -0.08
CA ILE A 76 8.95 -10.98 -0.57
C ILE A 76 10.01 -12.09 -0.58
N TYR A 77 11.23 -11.78 -1.02
CA TYR A 77 12.36 -12.71 -0.99
C TYR A 77 12.66 -13.20 0.43
N MET A 78 12.77 -12.27 1.40
CA MET A 78 12.96 -12.58 2.81
C MET A 78 11.86 -13.54 3.31
N MET A 79 10.60 -13.29 2.98
CA MET A 79 9.48 -14.13 3.43
C MET A 79 9.42 -15.51 2.76
N ARG A 80 9.83 -15.61 1.49
CA ARG A 80 9.73 -16.86 0.71
C ARG A 80 10.96 -17.76 0.84
N VAL A 81 12.11 -17.20 1.18
CA VAL A 81 13.40 -17.91 1.20
C VAL A 81 14.00 -17.89 2.60
N GLU A 82 14.43 -16.73 3.10
CA GLU A 82 15.20 -16.63 4.36
C GLU A 82 14.36 -16.97 5.61
N LEU A 83 13.13 -16.47 5.67
CA LEU A 83 12.22 -16.55 6.83
C LEU A 83 11.02 -17.45 6.55
N LYS A 84 11.15 -18.36 5.59
CA LYS A 84 10.05 -19.25 5.19
C LYS A 84 9.63 -20.12 6.37
N ASP A 85 8.39 -19.94 6.80
CA ASP A 85 7.76 -20.78 7.81
C ASP A 85 7.03 -21.96 7.12
N PRO A 86 7.51 -23.20 7.23
CA PRO A 86 6.91 -24.36 6.58
C PRO A 86 5.57 -24.77 7.19
N THR A 87 5.23 -24.26 8.38
CA THR A 87 3.99 -24.60 9.09
C THR A 87 2.81 -23.70 8.71
N LYS A 88 3.07 -22.59 8.03
CA LYS A 88 2.04 -21.65 7.59
C LYS A 88 1.40 -22.10 6.28
N GLU A 89 0.10 -22.33 6.34
CA GLU A 89 -0.69 -22.53 5.12
C GLU A 89 -0.76 -21.27 4.25
N PRO A 90 -0.89 -21.42 2.92
CA PRO A 90 -1.09 -20.32 2.00
C PRO A 90 -2.49 -19.69 2.16
N HIS A 91 -2.64 -18.82 3.16
CA HIS A 91 -3.87 -18.05 3.38
C HIS A 91 -3.98 -16.85 2.44
N GLY A 92 -5.22 -16.41 2.18
CA GLY A 92 -5.51 -15.20 1.41
C GLY A 92 -5.42 -15.33 -0.11
N THR A 93 -5.13 -16.52 -0.67
CA THR A 93 -4.96 -16.70 -2.13
C THR A 93 -6.25 -16.41 -2.92
N LYS A 94 -7.40 -16.95 -2.48
CA LYS A 94 -8.69 -16.73 -3.16
C LYS A 94 -9.12 -15.27 -3.09
N ILE A 95 -8.99 -14.66 -1.92
CA ILE A 95 -9.32 -13.24 -1.72
C ILE A 95 -8.42 -12.36 -2.56
N SER A 96 -7.10 -12.60 -2.56
CA SER A 96 -6.16 -11.82 -3.38
C SER A 96 -6.48 -11.91 -4.87
N ALA A 97 -6.82 -13.10 -5.37
CA ALA A 97 -7.26 -13.28 -6.76
C ALA A 97 -8.56 -12.52 -7.07
N ALA A 98 -9.54 -12.58 -6.16
CA ALA A 98 -10.78 -11.83 -6.28
C ALA A 98 -10.54 -10.31 -6.29
N LEU A 99 -9.67 -9.81 -5.40
CA LEU A 99 -9.28 -8.39 -5.35
C LEU A 99 -8.64 -7.96 -6.68
N CYS A 100 -7.68 -8.74 -7.21
CA CYS A 100 -7.10 -8.48 -8.52
C CYS A 100 -8.16 -8.45 -9.64
N GLY A 101 -9.07 -9.43 -9.66
CA GLY A 101 -10.14 -9.50 -10.65
C GLY A 101 -11.09 -8.29 -10.58
N CYS A 102 -11.54 -7.92 -9.38
CA CYS A 102 -12.41 -6.77 -9.17
C CYS A 102 -11.72 -5.45 -9.54
N SER A 103 -10.46 -5.27 -9.16
CA SER A 103 -9.69 -4.07 -9.52
C SER A 103 -9.48 -3.96 -11.02
N LEU A 104 -9.25 -5.08 -11.72
CA LEU A 104 -9.13 -5.10 -13.18
C LEU A 104 -10.47 -4.77 -13.85
N LEU A 105 -11.57 -5.35 -13.38
CA LEU A 105 -12.91 -5.05 -13.89
C LEU A 105 -13.25 -3.57 -13.72
N LEU A 106 -13.00 -3.00 -12.54
CA LEU A 106 -13.20 -1.57 -12.30
C LEU A 106 -12.32 -0.71 -13.21
N ALA A 107 -11.06 -1.09 -13.42
CA ALA A 107 -10.17 -0.38 -14.33
C ALA A 107 -10.63 -0.44 -15.79
N LEU A 108 -11.22 -1.54 -16.23
CA LEU A 108 -11.77 -1.68 -17.58
C LEU A 108 -13.05 -0.84 -17.76
N LEU A 109 -13.89 -0.73 -16.73
CA LEU A 109 -15.16 0.00 -16.78
C LEU A 109 -14.97 1.52 -16.58
N TYR A 110 -14.04 1.92 -15.70
CA TYR A 110 -13.86 3.30 -15.23
C TYR A 110 -12.43 3.80 -15.40
N ASN A 111 -11.88 3.66 -16.62
CA ASN A 111 -10.59 4.27 -16.97
C ASN A 111 -10.76 5.73 -17.46
N ASP A 112 -9.83 6.60 -17.11
CA ASP A 112 -9.74 7.96 -17.66
C ASP A 112 -8.95 7.95 -18.98
N HIS A 113 -9.47 7.23 -19.96
CA HIS A 113 -8.73 6.91 -21.18
C HIS A 113 -8.75 8.05 -22.19
N ASN A 114 -7.60 8.37 -22.79
CA ASN A 114 -7.60 9.19 -24.00
C ASN A 114 -7.86 8.29 -25.24
N PRO A 115 -9.01 8.39 -25.92
CA PRO A 115 -9.36 7.49 -27.02
C PRO A 115 -8.43 7.61 -28.24
N TYR A 116 -7.72 8.74 -28.38
CA TYR A 116 -6.90 9.07 -29.55
C TYR A 116 -5.41 8.67 -29.43
N GLY A 117 -5.00 8.05 -28.33
CA GLY A 117 -3.61 7.63 -28.12
C GLY A 117 -3.22 6.30 -28.80
N PRO A 118 -1.91 6.03 -28.98
CA PRO A 118 -1.42 4.74 -29.47
C PRO A 118 -1.72 3.60 -28.49
N MET A 119 -1.86 2.37 -28.97
CA MET A 119 -2.29 1.20 -28.17
C MET A 119 -1.43 0.95 -26.92
N TRP A 120 -0.11 1.16 -26.99
CA TRP A 120 0.77 0.98 -25.83
C TRP A 120 0.45 1.98 -24.70
N ARG A 121 0.11 3.23 -25.03
CA ARG A 121 -0.28 4.25 -24.05
C ARG A 121 -1.59 3.88 -23.38
N LYS A 122 -2.51 3.28 -24.14
CA LYS A 122 -3.76 2.74 -23.63
C LYS A 122 -3.53 1.68 -22.54
N PHE A 123 -2.60 0.76 -22.80
CA PHE A 123 -2.23 -0.27 -21.83
C PHE A 123 -1.60 0.34 -20.56
N VAL A 124 -0.70 1.31 -20.70
CA VAL A 124 -0.09 1.99 -19.55
C VAL A 124 -1.12 2.74 -18.70
N GLU A 125 -2.07 3.45 -19.34
CA GLU A 125 -3.16 4.14 -18.63
C GLU A 125 -4.08 3.15 -17.90
N LEU A 126 -4.44 2.03 -18.53
CA LEU A 126 -5.24 0.97 -17.90
C LEU A 126 -4.51 0.35 -16.70
N ALA A 127 -3.24 0.00 -16.86
CA ALA A 127 -2.46 -0.59 -15.79
C ALA A 127 -2.22 0.39 -14.64
N TRP A 128 -2.07 1.68 -14.95
CA TRP A 128 -2.01 2.73 -13.96
C TRP A 128 -3.32 2.82 -13.15
N THR A 129 -4.49 2.86 -13.82
CA THR A 129 -5.80 2.88 -13.14
C THR A 129 -6.04 1.63 -12.31
N PHE A 130 -5.72 0.45 -12.86
CA PHE A 130 -5.72 -0.83 -12.15
C PHE A 130 -4.89 -0.77 -10.88
N SER A 131 -3.68 -0.20 -10.95
CA SER A 131 -2.81 -0.08 -9.79
C SER A 131 -3.44 0.76 -8.68
N ILE A 132 -4.22 1.80 -9.00
CA ILE A 132 -4.90 2.64 -7.99
C ILE A 132 -5.97 1.82 -7.25
N TYR A 133 -6.83 1.12 -8.00
CA TYR A 133 -7.89 0.31 -7.40
C TYR A 133 -7.33 -0.88 -6.62
N LEU A 134 -6.32 -1.56 -7.13
CA LEU A 134 -5.71 -2.69 -6.44
C LEU A 134 -5.04 -2.26 -5.14
N GLU A 135 -4.34 -1.13 -5.16
CA GLU A 135 -3.66 -0.61 -3.98
C GLU A 135 -4.62 -0.25 -2.86
N ALA A 136 -5.81 0.25 -3.21
CA ALA A 136 -6.83 0.60 -2.23
C ALA A 136 -7.25 -0.59 -1.37
N VAL A 137 -7.16 -1.81 -1.92
CA VAL A 137 -7.59 -3.06 -1.27
C VAL A 137 -6.42 -4.03 -0.97
N ALA A 138 -5.20 -3.71 -1.38
CA ALA A 138 -4.03 -4.58 -1.22
C ALA A 138 -3.71 -4.94 0.25
N LEU A 139 -4.17 -4.13 1.20
CA LEU A 139 -4.00 -4.38 2.65
C LEU A 139 -4.97 -5.43 3.20
N VAL A 140 -6.05 -5.79 2.49
CA VAL A 140 -7.09 -6.68 3.03
C VAL A 140 -6.52 -8.01 3.55
N PRO A 141 -5.66 -8.75 2.80
CA PRO A 141 -5.05 -9.98 3.33
C PRO A 141 -4.17 -9.77 4.58
N GLN A 142 -3.58 -8.59 4.75
CA GLN A 142 -2.83 -8.21 5.95
C GLN A 142 -3.76 -8.01 7.13
N MET A 143 -4.92 -7.38 6.94
CA MET A 143 -5.92 -7.22 7.99
C MET A 143 -6.46 -8.57 8.48
N GLU A 144 -6.66 -9.55 7.58
CA GLU A 144 -7.07 -10.90 7.98
C GLU A 144 -6.04 -11.58 8.90
N VAL A 145 -4.75 -11.40 8.62
CA VAL A 145 -3.67 -11.92 9.47
C VAL A 145 -3.69 -11.26 10.85
N LEU A 146 -3.94 -9.94 10.90
CA LEU A 146 -4.03 -9.19 12.16
C LEU A 146 -5.27 -9.57 12.97
N ASN A 147 -6.41 -9.83 12.33
CA ASN A 147 -7.63 -10.26 13.01
C ASN A 147 -7.43 -11.58 13.76
N ARG A 148 -6.60 -12.47 13.20
CA ARG A 148 -6.25 -13.75 13.81
C ARG A 148 -5.14 -13.60 14.85
N ALA A 149 -4.21 -12.69 14.61
CA ALA A 149 -3.12 -12.38 15.53
C ALA A 149 -3.62 -11.51 16.68
N LYS A 150 -4.05 -12.15 17.79
CA LYS A 150 -4.51 -11.45 19.01
C LYS A 150 -3.50 -10.42 19.56
N VAL A 151 -2.21 -10.64 19.32
CA VAL A 151 -1.11 -9.75 19.70
C VAL A 151 -0.17 -9.61 18.53
N VAL A 152 0.24 -8.37 18.26
CA VAL A 152 1.11 -8.00 17.15
C VAL A 152 2.31 -7.24 17.69
N LYS A 153 3.51 -7.58 17.20
CA LYS A 153 4.75 -6.96 17.65
C LYS A 153 4.73 -5.45 17.42
N ASN A 154 5.34 -4.67 18.31
CA ASN A 154 5.36 -3.21 18.18
C ASN A 154 5.88 -2.74 16.80
N LEU A 155 6.97 -3.33 16.30
CA LEU A 155 7.55 -2.95 15.00
C LEU A 155 6.57 -3.21 13.82
N THR A 156 5.80 -4.30 13.86
CA THR A 156 4.75 -4.57 12.85
C THR A 156 3.68 -3.50 12.90
N ALA A 157 3.29 -3.10 14.11
CA ALA A 157 2.28 -2.09 14.31
C ALA A 157 2.77 -0.70 13.86
N ASN A 158 4.04 -0.36 14.10
CA ASN A 158 4.68 0.87 13.62
C ASN A 158 4.77 0.87 12.08
N TYR A 159 5.10 -0.27 11.45
CA TYR A 159 5.05 -0.44 9.99
C TYR A 159 3.66 -0.10 9.44
N LEU A 160 2.60 -0.71 9.97
CA LEU A 160 1.22 -0.47 9.54
C LEU A 160 0.76 0.95 9.82
N PHE A 161 1.20 1.54 10.94
CA PHE A 161 0.93 2.93 11.27
C PHE A 161 1.55 3.88 10.24
N ALA A 162 2.84 3.69 9.91
CA ALA A 162 3.52 4.47 8.88
C ALA A 162 2.85 4.29 7.51
N LEU A 163 2.41 3.05 7.21
CA LEU A 163 1.71 2.70 5.97
C LEU A 163 0.32 3.37 5.88
N GLY A 164 -0.40 3.53 6.98
CA GLY A 164 -1.63 4.31 6.97
C GLY A 164 -1.34 5.82 6.95
N ALA A 165 -0.30 6.28 7.65
CA ALA A 165 0.01 7.70 7.80
C ALA A 165 0.36 8.34 6.44
N TYR A 166 1.16 7.69 5.60
CA TYR A 166 1.44 8.27 4.28
C TYR A 166 0.18 8.44 3.43
N ARG A 167 -0.86 7.61 3.62
CA ARG A 167 -2.13 7.76 2.88
C ARG A 167 -2.85 9.03 3.26
N VAL A 168 -2.86 9.37 4.54
CA VAL A 168 -3.41 10.64 5.03
C VAL A 168 -2.66 11.81 4.38
N PHE A 169 -1.33 11.77 4.36
CA PHE A 169 -0.52 12.79 3.69
C PHE A 169 -0.76 12.86 2.18
N TYR A 170 -0.97 11.72 1.52
CA TYR A 170 -1.31 11.69 0.10
C TYR A 170 -2.71 12.25 -0.20
N LEU A 171 -3.68 12.01 0.69
CA LEU A 171 -5.01 12.61 0.62
C LEU A 171 -4.94 14.13 0.77
N LEU A 172 -4.15 14.64 1.72
CA LEU A 172 -3.88 16.07 1.88
C LEU A 172 -3.20 16.66 0.64
N ASN A 173 -2.22 15.94 0.07
CA ASN A 173 -1.58 16.32 -1.19
C ASN A 173 -2.59 16.41 -2.35
N TYR A 174 -3.52 15.46 -2.46
CA TYR A 174 -4.56 15.51 -3.51
C TYR A 174 -5.50 16.69 -3.33
N GLY A 175 -5.94 16.98 -2.09
CA GLY A 175 -6.74 18.16 -1.78
C GLY A 175 -6.01 19.46 -2.11
N TYR A 176 -4.74 19.56 -1.72
CA TYR A 176 -3.90 20.72 -2.06
C TYR A 176 -3.76 20.90 -3.58
N ARG A 177 -3.46 19.83 -4.31
CA ARG A 177 -3.34 19.90 -5.77
C ARG A 177 -4.65 20.26 -6.45
N PHE A 178 -5.79 19.75 -5.96
CA PHE A 178 -7.10 20.13 -6.48
C PHE A 178 -7.37 21.64 -6.39
N MET A 179 -6.88 22.30 -5.34
CA MET A 179 -7.05 23.75 -5.17
C MET A 179 -6.09 24.60 -6.01
N VAL A 180 -4.89 24.10 -6.32
CA VAL A 180 -3.78 24.92 -6.84
C VAL A 180 -3.34 24.55 -8.26
N ASP A 181 -3.63 23.35 -8.75
CA ASP A 181 -3.15 22.82 -10.03
C ASP A 181 -4.30 22.81 -11.07
N PRO A 182 -4.37 23.78 -12.00
CA PRO A 182 -5.46 23.88 -12.98
C PRO A 182 -5.51 22.70 -13.97
N MET A 183 -4.39 21.97 -14.11
CA MET A 183 -4.28 20.82 -15.00
C MET A 183 -4.58 19.49 -14.29
N PHE A 184 -4.89 19.52 -12.98
CA PHE A 184 -5.26 18.33 -12.23
C PHE A 184 -6.71 17.96 -12.57
N SER A 185 -6.87 17.25 -13.71
CA SER A 185 -8.14 16.80 -14.29
C SER A 185 -9.06 16.15 -13.26
N SER A 186 -10.34 16.54 -13.25
CA SER A 186 -11.34 16.08 -12.28
C SER A 186 -11.47 14.56 -12.19
N ARG A 187 -11.28 13.82 -13.29
CA ARG A 187 -11.40 12.35 -13.31
C ARG A 187 -10.19 11.65 -12.67
N GLU A 188 -8.97 12.07 -13.01
CA GLU A 188 -7.74 11.55 -12.37
C GLU A 188 -7.77 11.80 -10.85
N VAL A 189 -8.20 13.00 -10.44
CA VAL A 189 -8.38 13.34 -9.01
C VAL A 189 -9.42 12.42 -8.38
N LEU A 190 -10.57 12.22 -9.03
CA LEU A 190 -11.65 11.42 -8.50
C LEU A 190 -11.21 9.96 -8.28
N ILE A 191 -10.53 9.35 -9.26
CA ILE A 191 -10.03 7.97 -9.13
C ILE A 191 -9.05 7.86 -7.96
N LYS A 192 -8.10 8.80 -7.85
CA LYS A 192 -7.13 8.85 -6.74
C LYS A 192 -7.79 9.08 -5.39
N ALA A 193 -8.74 9.99 -5.32
CA ALA A 193 -9.46 10.35 -4.10
C ALA A 193 -10.32 9.18 -3.62
N LEU A 194 -11.08 8.55 -4.52
CA LEU A 194 -11.89 7.37 -4.19
C LEU A 194 -11.03 6.22 -3.69
N GLY A 195 -9.93 5.91 -4.40
CA GLY A 195 -8.97 4.90 -3.95
C GLY A 195 -8.39 5.23 -2.57
N ALA A 196 -8.00 6.48 -2.35
CA ALA A 196 -7.47 6.94 -1.07
C ALA A 196 -8.51 6.88 0.07
N VAL A 197 -9.78 7.19 -0.20
CA VAL A 197 -10.88 7.12 0.77
C VAL A 197 -11.14 5.67 1.16
N VAL A 198 -11.31 4.77 0.18
CA VAL A 198 -11.52 3.33 0.43
C VAL A 198 -10.37 2.77 1.27
N GLN A 199 -9.14 3.11 0.89
CA GLN A 199 -7.97 2.64 1.61
C GLN A 199 -7.88 3.20 3.03
N SER A 200 -8.12 4.50 3.20
CA SER A 200 -8.10 5.14 4.52
C SER A 200 -9.15 4.53 5.44
N ALA A 201 -10.34 4.22 4.92
CA ALA A 201 -11.40 3.55 5.68
C ALA A 201 -10.95 2.18 6.23
N LEU A 202 -10.18 1.40 5.46
CA LEU A 202 -9.60 0.13 5.93
C LEU A 202 -8.59 0.33 7.08
N TYR A 203 -7.89 1.47 7.13
CA TYR A 203 -6.94 1.79 8.20
C TYR A 203 -7.59 2.37 9.46
N VAL A 204 -8.77 3.00 9.39
CA VAL A 204 -9.39 3.70 10.53
C VAL A 204 -9.50 2.80 11.76
N ARG A 205 -10.00 1.57 11.59
CA ARG A 205 -10.15 0.63 12.71
C ARG A 205 -8.80 0.19 13.28
N PHE A 206 -7.83 -0.09 12.42
CA PHE A 206 -6.46 -0.40 12.85
C PHE A 206 -5.88 0.74 13.68
N PHE A 207 -6.03 2.00 13.23
CA PHE A 207 -5.50 3.16 13.94
C PHE A 207 -6.13 3.37 15.31
N MET A 208 -7.45 3.26 15.42
CA MET A 208 -8.12 3.39 16.72
C MET A 208 -7.57 2.38 17.72
N MET A 209 -7.45 1.13 17.30
CA MET A 209 -6.93 0.07 18.15
C MET A 209 -5.45 0.23 18.49
N TYR A 210 -4.65 0.66 17.51
CA TYR A 210 -3.25 0.97 17.72
C TYR A 210 -3.07 2.05 18.80
N LEU A 211 -3.81 3.16 18.68
CA LEU A 211 -3.75 4.27 19.63
C LEU A 211 -4.25 3.85 21.02
N GLU A 212 -5.37 3.14 21.11
CA GLU A 212 -5.89 2.63 22.39
C GLU A 212 -4.90 1.68 23.08
N SER A 213 -4.29 0.77 22.33
CA SER A 213 -3.28 -0.13 22.88
C SER A 213 -2.07 0.65 23.38
N LYS A 214 -1.60 1.64 22.61
CA LYS A 214 -0.42 2.45 22.98
C LYS A 214 -0.65 3.33 24.19
N GLN A 215 -1.86 3.86 24.36
CA GLN A 215 -2.25 4.61 25.55
C GLN A 215 -2.26 3.73 26.80
N LYS A 216 -2.64 2.45 26.68
CA LYS A 216 -2.73 1.51 27.82
C LYS A 216 -1.39 0.87 28.19
N THR A 217 -0.60 0.45 27.21
CA THR A 217 0.61 -0.37 27.43
C THR A 217 1.91 0.39 27.20
N GLY A 218 1.85 1.62 26.66
CA GLY A 218 3.00 2.44 26.35
C GLY A 218 3.58 2.21 24.94
N VAL A 219 4.46 3.13 24.53
CA VAL A 219 4.97 3.20 23.14
C VAL A 219 5.79 1.97 22.74
N ASN A 220 6.50 1.35 23.67
CA ASN A 220 7.39 0.21 23.38
C ASN A 220 6.71 -1.17 23.47
N ALA A 221 5.49 -1.24 24.02
CA ALA A 221 4.81 -2.50 24.23
C ALA A 221 4.20 -3.08 22.94
N ASP A 222 3.99 -4.38 22.90
CA ASP A 222 3.25 -5.02 21.81
C ASP A 222 1.78 -4.56 21.79
N VAL A 223 1.19 -4.64 20.61
CA VAL A 223 -0.17 -4.13 20.35
C VAL A 223 -1.16 -5.28 20.43
N VAL A 224 -2.15 -5.14 21.31
CA VAL A 224 -3.22 -6.13 21.45
C VAL A 224 -4.30 -5.83 20.41
N MET A 225 -4.58 -6.79 19.55
CA MET A 225 -5.58 -6.67 18.50
C MET A 225 -6.89 -7.33 18.94
N ASN A 226 -7.94 -6.53 19.14
CA ASN A 226 -9.32 -6.97 19.24
C ASN A 226 -10.16 -6.51 18.03
N LEU A 227 -9.87 -7.06 16.85
CA LEU A 227 -10.60 -6.77 15.61
C LEU A 227 -11.87 -7.64 15.53
N LYS A 228 -12.85 -7.46 16.43
CA LYS A 228 -14.18 -8.05 16.24
C LYS A 228 -14.89 -7.36 15.07
N GLY A 229 -15.32 -8.15 14.07
CA GLY A 229 -16.27 -7.71 13.04
C GLY A 229 -15.72 -7.24 11.69
N ILE A 230 -14.52 -7.66 11.27
CA ILE A 230 -14.08 -7.47 9.88
C ILE A 230 -14.25 -8.79 9.11
N VAL A 231 -15.49 -9.12 8.80
CA VAL A 231 -15.90 -9.95 7.66
C VAL A 231 -17.25 -9.43 7.19
#